data_AF-Q0R4N8-F1
#
_entry.id   AF-Q0R4N8-F1
#
_cell.length_a   1.000
_cell.length_b   1.000
_cell.length_c   1.000
_cell.angle_alpha   90.00
_cell.angle_beta   90.00
_cell.angle_gamma   90.00
#
_symmetry.space_group_name_H-M   'P 1'
#
loop_
_entity.id
_entity.type
_entity.pdbx_description
1 polymer ?
#
loop_
_entity_poly.entity_id
_entity_poly.type
_entity_poly.pdbx_seq_one_letter_code
_entity_poly.pdbx_strand_id
1 'polypeptide(L)' 'MSAADIADDVLRVEKGHPGPEELAAVTAVLLARSARSGPAPAQDGRDRAVWRRLERDGGFPLAHSWRSVA' A
#
# COMPACT_ATOMS: atom_id res chain seq x y z
N MET A 1 -22.54 -13.41 -9.36
CA MET A 1 -21.34 -12.68 -8.90
C MET A 1 -20.48 -12.39 -10.11
N SER A 2 -20.42 -11.12 -10.51
CA SER A 2 -19.58 -10.70 -11.65
C SER A 2 -18.13 -10.54 -11.19
N ALA A 3 -17.15 -10.58 -12.10
CA ALA A 3 -15.74 -10.39 -11.74
C ALA A 3 -15.48 -9.02 -11.08
N ALA A 4 -16.25 -7.99 -11.47
CA ALA A 4 -16.22 -6.68 -10.84
C ALA A 4 -16.72 -6.71 -9.38
N ASP A 5 -17.72 -7.54 -9.09
CA ASP A 5 -18.35 -7.70 -7.77
C ASP A 5 -17.36 -8.34 -6.77
N ILE A 6 -16.56 -9.31 -7.24
CA ILE A 6 -15.49 -9.91 -6.44
C ILE A 6 -14.35 -8.91 -6.21
N ALA A 7 -14.07 -8.03 -7.19
CA ALA A 7 -13.04 -7.01 -7.02
C ALA A 7 -13.43 -5.98 -5.94
N ASP A 8 -14.70 -5.57 -5.87
CA ASP A 8 -15.20 -4.66 -4.83
C ASP A 8 -15.15 -5.29 -3.42
N ASP A 9 -15.34 -6.61 -3.30
CA ASP A 9 -15.25 -7.32 -2.02
C ASP A 9 -13.79 -7.49 -1.54
N VAL A 10 -12.82 -7.47 -2.46
CA VAL A 10 -11.38 -7.58 -2.16
C VAL A 10 -10.71 -6.21 -2.01
N LEU A 11 -11.17 -5.17 -2.74
CA LEU A 11 -10.60 -3.84 -2.77
C LEU A 11 -11.70 -2.77 -2.63
N ARG A 12 -11.64 -2.00 -1.54
CA ARG A 12 -12.53 -0.86 -1.32
C ARG A 12 -11.97 0.41 -1.98
N VAL A 13 -12.76 1.02 -2.87
CA VAL A 13 -12.43 2.30 -3.50
C VAL A 13 -13.05 3.44 -2.67
N GLU A 14 -12.23 4.26 -2.02
CA GLU A 14 -12.71 5.42 -1.24
C GLU A 14 -13.00 6.64 -2.11
N LYS A 15 -12.29 6.79 -3.24
CA LYS A 15 -12.40 7.94 -4.16
C LYS A 15 -12.13 7.51 -5.59
N GLY A 16 -12.88 8.09 -6.53
CA GLY A 16 -12.77 7.80 -7.96
C GLY A 16 -13.59 6.57 -8.39
N HIS A 17 -13.52 6.24 -9.67
CA HIS A 17 -14.13 5.04 -10.27
C HIS A 17 -13.11 4.40 -11.22
N PRO A 18 -12.18 3.58 -10.71
CA PRO A 18 -11.14 2.99 -11.52
C PRO A 18 -11.74 2.04 -12.57
N GLY A 19 -11.11 2.01 -13.74
CA GLY A 19 -11.43 1.04 -14.77
C GLY A 19 -11.02 -0.40 -14.36
N PRO A 20 -11.54 -1.41 -15.07
CA PRO A 20 -11.19 -2.80 -14.79
C PRO A 20 -9.69 -3.09 -14.95
N GLU A 21 -9.00 -2.42 -15.87
CA GLU A 21 -7.55 -2.55 -16.07
C GLU A 21 -6.74 -2.01 -14.89
N GLU A 22 -7.18 -0.91 -14.29
CA GLU A 22 -6.52 -0.30 -13.15
C GLU A 22 -6.67 -1.18 -11.89
N LEU A 23 -7.87 -1.72 -11.66
CA LEU A 23 -8.12 -2.70 -10.58
C LEU A 23 -7.28 -3.98 -10.76
N ALA A 24 -7.17 -4.47 -12.00
CA ALA A 24 -6.34 -5.62 -12.32
C ALA A 24 -4.86 -5.35 -12.05
N ALA A 25 -4.35 -4.17 -12.40
CA ALA A 25 -2.97 -3.78 -12.16
C ALA A 25 -2.64 -3.73 -10.65
N VAL A 26 -3.49 -3.09 -9.85
CA VAL A 26 -3.32 -3.04 -8.38
C VAL A 26 -3.34 -4.45 -7.78
N THR A 27 -4.29 -5.27 -8.18
CA THR A 27 -4.41 -6.67 -7.71
C THR A 27 -3.17 -7.48 -8.07
N ALA A 28 -2.67 -7.38 -9.30
CA ALA A 28 -1.47 -8.08 -9.76
C ALA A 28 -0.24 -7.69 -8.94
N VAL A 29 -0.08 -6.40 -8.62
CA VAL A 29 1.03 -5.93 -7.77
C VAL A 29 0.94 -6.51 -6.36
N LEU A 30 -0.26 -6.52 -5.76
CA LEU A 30 -0.47 -7.07 -4.42
C LEU A 30 -0.16 -8.57 -4.37
N LEU A 31 -0.64 -9.34 -5.35
CA LEU A 31 -0.35 -10.78 -5.46
C LEU A 31 1.15 -11.04 -5.69
N ALA A 32 1.79 -10.28 -6.57
CA ALA A 32 3.22 -10.40 -6.80
C ALA A 32 4.05 -10.02 -5.56
N ARG A 33 3.52 -9.18 -4.67
CA ARG A 33 4.17 -8.80 -3.41
C ARG A 33 3.98 -9.84 -2.33
N SER A 34 2.78 -10.39 -2.18
CA SER A 34 2.48 -11.44 -1.21
C SER A 34 3.23 -12.74 -1.53
N ALA A 35 3.33 -13.10 -2.82
CA ALA A 35 4.13 -14.24 -3.27
C ALA A 35 5.63 -14.09 -3.00
N ARG A 36 6.10 -12.85 -2.80
CA ARG A 36 7.50 -12.52 -2.47
C ARG A 36 7.78 -12.41 -0.98
N SER A 37 6.82 -12.73 -0.09
CA SER A 37 7.08 -12.83 1.35
C SER A 37 7.99 -14.03 1.64
N GLY A 38 9.30 -13.81 1.53
CA GLY A 38 10.30 -14.67 2.16
C GLY A 38 10.32 -14.47 3.69
N PRO A 39 11.07 -15.29 4.45
CA PRO A 39 11.16 -15.15 5.90
C PRO A 39 11.55 -13.72 6.25
N ALA A 40 10.67 -13.03 6.97
CA ALA A 40 10.96 -11.71 7.47
C ALA A 40 12.21 -11.81 8.37
N PRO A 41 13.23 -10.94 8.21
CA PRO A 41 14.28 -10.84 9.21
C PRO A 41 13.58 -10.63 10.56
N ALA A 42 14.05 -11.32 11.61
CA ALA A 42 13.53 -11.13 12.96
C ALA A 42 13.61 -9.62 13.28
N GLN A 43 12.46 -8.93 13.26
CA GLN A 43 12.41 -7.50 13.45
C GLN A 43 12.58 -7.22 14.94
N ASP A 44 13.84 -7.06 15.36
CA ASP A 44 14.18 -6.42 16.63
C ASP A 44 13.84 -4.93 16.55
N GLY A 45 12.55 -4.58 16.59
CA GLY A 45 12.14 -3.17 16.64
C GLY A 45 10.86 -2.85 15.88
N ARG A 46 9.75 -2.94 16.62
CA ARG A 46 8.45 -2.31 16.38
C ARG A 46 7.84 -2.55 14.99
N ASP A 47 7.08 -3.64 14.94
CA ASP A 47 6.18 -4.13 13.87
C ASP A 47 5.01 -3.19 13.50
N ARG A 48 5.09 -1.91 13.88
CA ARG A 48 4.05 -0.91 13.60
C ARG A 48 4.67 0.18 12.77
N ALA A 49 4.24 0.29 11.51
CA ALA A 49 4.46 1.48 10.72
C ALA A 49 4.08 2.71 11.57
N VAL A 50 5.09 3.47 11.99
CA VAL A 50 4.86 4.71 12.73
C VAL A 50 4.35 5.69 11.69
N TRP A 51 3.04 5.67 11.46
CA TRP A 51 2.37 6.70 10.67
C TRP A 51 2.77 8.03 11.29
N ARG A 52 3.66 8.73 10.59
CA ARG A 52 4.18 10.00 11.09
C ARG A 52 3.03 10.98 11.08
N ARG A 53 2.78 11.58 12.23
CA ARG A 53 1.90 12.73 12.39
C ARG A 53 2.56 13.91 11.70
N LEU A 54 2.18 14.14 10.44
CA LEU A 54 2.69 15.23 9.63
C LEU A 54 2.44 16.59 10.30
N GLU A 55 1.39 16.70 11.13
CA GLU A 55 1.11 17.90 11.94
C GLU A 55 2.17 18.21 13.01
N ARG A 56 3.04 17.23 13.34
CA ARG A 56 4.16 17.40 14.29
C ARG A 56 5.51 17.59 13.59
N ASP A 57 5.55 17.48 12.27
CA ASP A 57 6.77 17.70 11.50
C ASP A 57 6.86 19.18 11.14
N GLY A 58 7.78 19.91 11.77
CA GLY A 58 7.91 21.37 11.67
C GLY A 58 8.49 21.86 10.33
N GLY A 59 8.51 21.03 9.30
CA GLY A 59 9.12 21.34 8.00
C GLY A 59 8.38 20.67 6.84
N PHE A 60 8.48 21.29 5.66
CA PHE A 60 7.96 20.69 4.44
C PHE A 60 8.90 19.58 3.95
N PRO A 61 8.41 18.35 3.78
CA PRO A 61 9.25 17.27 3.33
C PRO A 61 9.66 17.53 1.87
N LEU A 62 10.95 17.45 1.57
CA LEU A 62 11.48 17.59 0.21
C LEU A 62 10.85 16.52 -0.72
N ALA A 63 10.81 16.77 -2.03
CA ALA A 63 10.17 15.90 -3.02
C ALA A 63 10.70 14.44 -3.05
N HIS A 64 11.79 14.12 -2.36
CA HIS A 64 12.39 12.78 -2.24
C HIS A 64 12.24 12.15 -0.83
N SER A 65 11.56 12.82 0.09
CA SER A 65 11.27 12.35 1.46
C SER A 65 10.47 11.04 1.52
N TRP A 66 9.63 10.78 0.51
CA TRP A 66 8.86 9.55 0.37
C TRP A 66 9.72 8.32 0.09
N ARG A 67 11.00 8.52 -0.27
CA ARG A 67 11.95 7.46 -0.61
C ARG A 67 12.99 7.22 0.48
N SER A 68 12.77 7.71 1.70
CA SER A 68 13.67 7.43 2.82
C SER A 68 13.74 5.92 3.05
N VAL A 69 14.86 5.32 2.67
CA VAL A 69 15.21 3.94 3.01
C VAL A 69 15.66 3.97 4.47
N ALA A 70 14.95 3.22 5.31
CA ALA A 70 15.47 2.77 6.61
C ALA A 70 16.09 1.38 6.42
#